data_AF-A7U3R8-F1
#
_entry.id   AF-A7U3R8-F1
#
_cell.length_a   1.000
_cell.length_b   1.000
_cell.length_c   1.000
_cell.angle_alpha   90.00
_cell.angle_beta   90.00
_cell.angle_gamma   90.00
#
_symmetry.space_group_name_H-M   'P 1'
#
loop_
_entity.id
_entity.type
_entity.pdbx_description
1 polymer ?
#
loop_
_entity_poly.entity_id
_entity_poly.type
_entity_poly.pdbx_seq_one_letter_code
_entity_poly.pdbx_strand_id
1 'polypeptide(L)'
;LTYYTPEYVVKDTLILAAFRMTPQPGVPPEEAGAAVAAESSTGTWTTVWTDGLTSLDRYKGRCYDIEPVAGEENQYIAYVAYPSDLFEEGSVTNLFTS
;
A
#
# COMPACT_ATOMS: atom_id res chain seq x y z
N LEU A 1 -8.82 1.44 -8.30
CA LEU A 1 -8.31 0.15 -7.76
C LEU A 1 -8.60 0.10 -6.27
N THR A 2 -8.83 -1.06 -5.65
CA THR A 2 -9.26 -1.12 -4.23
C THR A 2 -8.25 -0.54 -3.23
N TYR A 3 -6.96 -0.70 -3.52
CA TYR A 3 -5.83 -0.30 -2.67
C TYR A 3 -5.13 1.00 -3.12
N TYR A 4 -5.56 1.61 -4.23
CA TYR A 4 -5.12 2.95 -4.66
C TYR A 4 -6.25 3.94 -4.36
N THR A 5 -6.00 4.83 -3.40
CA THR A 5 -6.98 5.80 -2.88
C THR A 5 -6.32 7.17 -2.78
N PRO A 6 -6.13 7.88 -3.91
CA PRO A 6 -5.40 9.16 -3.95
C PRO A 6 -6.08 10.29 -3.16
N GLU A 7 -7.38 10.16 -2.89
CA GLU A 7 -8.16 11.08 -2.07
C GLU A 7 -8.05 10.82 -0.56
N TYR A 8 -7.31 9.79 -0.14
CA TYR A 8 -7.22 9.41 1.26
C TYR A 8 -6.45 10.44 2.09
N VAL A 9 -7.10 10.94 3.15
CA VAL A 9 -6.47 11.86 4.10
C VAL A 9 -5.70 11.06 5.14
N VAL A 10 -4.37 11.20 5.10
CA VAL A 10 -3.45 10.60 6.07
C VAL A 10 -3.73 11.09 7.49
N LYS A 11 -3.59 10.18 8.46
CA LYS A 11 -3.77 10.45 9.89
C LYS A 11 -2.45 10.25 10.63
N ASP A 12 -2.29 10.94 11.76
CA ASP A 12 -1.06 10.92 12.56
C ASP A 12 -0.70 9.55 13.15
N THR A 13 -1.68 8.65 13.26
CA THR A 13 -1.49 7.30 13.81
C THR A 13 -1.04 6.27 12.77
N LEU A 14 -0.92 6.65 11.49
CA LEU A 14 -0.59 5.70 10.44
C LEU A 14 0.93 5.50 10.35
N ILE A 15 1.33 4.28 10.01
CA ILE A 15 2.70 4.02 9.54
C ILE A 15 2.74 4.37 8.05
N LEU A 16 3.72 5.19 7.65
CA LEU A 16 3.89 5.63 6.28
C LEU A 16 5.16 5.04 5.70
N ALA A 17 5.08 4.53 4.47
CA ALA A 17 6.21 4.04 3.71
C ALA A 17 6.29 4.75 2.36
N ALA A 18 7.52 4.97 1.89
CA ALA A 18 7.83 5.50 0.57
C ALA A 18 8.62 4.45 -0.20
N PHE A 19 8.03 3.88 -1.25
CA PHE A 19 8.65 2.84 -2.07
C PHE A 19 9.10 3.44 -3.40
N ARG A 20 10.40 3.34 -3.70
CA ARG A 20 10.91 3.60 -5.04
C ARG A 20 10.65 2.38 -5.92
N MET A 21 9.65 2.47 -6.79
CA MET A 21 9.20 1.38 -7.64
C MET A 21 9.60 1.58 -9.10
N THR A 22 9.77 0.48 -9.82
CA THR A 22 9.98 0.44 -11.28
C THR A 22 9.00 -0.57 -11.86
N PRO A 23 7.81 -0.14 -12.30
CA PRO A 23 6.83 -1.05 -12.89
C PRO A 23 7.39 -1.73 -14.14
N GLN A 24 6.97 -2.97 -14.41
CA GLN A 24 7.27 -3.61 -15.69
C GLN A 24 6.61 -2.84 -16.84
N PRO A 25 7.17 -2.88 -18.07
CA PRO A 25 6.55 -2.23 -19.23
C PRO A 25 5.09 -2.65 -19.41
N GLY A 26 4.20 -1.65 -19.56
CA GLY A 26 2.76 -1.87 -19.69
C GLY A 26 2.00 -2.01 -18.37
N VAL A 27 2.67 -2.01 -17.22
CA VAL A 27 2.02 -1.95 -15.90
C VAL A 27 1.89 -0.47 -15.48
N PRO A 28 0.66 0.04 -15.25
CA PRO A 28 0.46 1.39 -14.73
C PRO A 28 1.10 1.57 -13.35
N PRO A 29 1.69 2.73 -13.04
CA PRO A 29 2.26 2.98 -11.71
C PRO A 29 1.21 2.91 -10.60
N GLU A 30 -0.05 3.26 -10.87
CA GLU A 30 -1.17 3.13 -9.93
C GLU A 30 -1.45 1.66 -9.57
N GLU A 31 -1.34 0.76 -10.55
CA GLU A 31 -1.49 -0.69 -10.32
C GLU A 31 -0.31 -1.23 -9.52
N ALA A 32 0.92 -0.83 -9.86
CA ALA A 32 2.11 -1.23 -9.10
C ALA A 32 2.04 -0.75 -7.65
N GLY A 33 1.65 0.49 -7.41
CA GLY A 33 1.46 1.05 -6.06
C GLY A 33 0.33 0.36 -5.30
N ALA A 34 -0.80 0.08 -5.96
CA ALA A 34 -1.91 -0.67 -5.37
C ALA A 34 -1.49 -2.10 -4.99
N ALA A 35 -0.72 -2.78 -5.83
CA ALA A 35 -0.24 -4.14 -5.59
C ALA A 35 0.72 -4.20 -4.39
N VAL A 36 1.66 -3.25 -4.29
CA VAL A 36 2.53 -3.11 -3.11
C VAL A 36 1.68 -2.91 -1.85
N ALA A 37 0.72 -1.99 -1.87
CA ALA A 37 -0.15 -1.74 -0.72
C ALA A 37 -1.05 -2.94 -0.35
N ALA A 38 -1.49 -3.71 -1.34
CA ALA A 38 -2.33 -4.88 -1.12
C ALA A 38 -1.59 -6.03 -0.45
N GLU A 39 -0.49 -6.49 -1.05
CA GLU A 39 0.24 -7.69 -0.60
C GLU A 39 1.10 -7.44 0.65
N SER A 40 1.35 -6.17 1.01
CA SER A 40 1.95 -5.78 2.30
C SER A 40 0.92 -5.48 3.40
N SER A 41 -0.36 -5.75 3.17
CA SER A 41 -1.41 -5.60 4.20
C SER A 41 -2.38 -6.78 4.27
N THR A 42 -3.22 -6.95 3.26
CA THR A 42 -4.45 -7.78 3.38
C THR A 42 -4.90 -8.41 2.06
N GLY A 43 -4.35 -7.96 0.93
CA GLY A 43 -4.75 -8.42 -0.40
C GLY A 43 -4.03 -9.70 -0.80
N THR A 44 -4.63 -10.37 -1.78
CA THR A 44 -3.98 -11.43 -2.55
C THR A 44 -4.44 -11.35 -4.00
N TRP A 45 -3.91 -12.21 -4.88
CA TRP A 45 -4.09 -12.16 -6.33
C TRP A 45 -5.54 -12.38 -6.84
N THR A 46 -6.48 -12.80 -5.99
CA THR A 46 -7.89 -12.97 -6.35
C THR A 46 -8.79 -12.60 -5.19
N THR A 47 -10.04 -12.21 -5.49
CA THR A 47 -11.02 -11.85 -4.47
C THR A 47 -11.32 -13.04 -3.55
N VAL A 48 -11.34 -12.77 -2.24
CA VAL A 48 -11.70 -13.76 -1.22
C VAL A 48 -12.96 -13.30 -0.50
N TRP A 49 -13.94 -14.20 -0.35
CA TRP A 49 -15.21 -13.87 0.32
C TRP A 49 -15.02 -13.53 1.80
N THR A 50 -13.91 -13.99 2.39
CA THR A 50 -13.56 -13.74 3.80
C THR A 50 -13.27 -12.28 4.10
N ASP A 51 -13.05 -11.43 3.09
CA ASP A 51 -13.01 -9.98 3.27
C ASP A 51 -14.30 -9.46 3.91
N GLY A 52 -15.45 -10.11 3.63
CA GLY A 52 -16.75 -9.78 4.23
C GLY A 52 -16.91 -10.17 5.71
N LEU A 53 -15.93 -10.88 6.29
CA LEU A 53 -15.91 -11.21 7.72
C LEU A 53 -15.18 -10.16 8.56
N THR A 54 -14.51 -9.19 7.92
CA THR A 54 -13.77 -8.11 8.57
C THR A 54 -14.12 -6.77 7.93
N SER A 55 -13.49 -5.68 8.40
CA SER A 55 -13.61 -4.36 7.78
C SER A 55 -12.37 -4.08 6.94
N LEU A 56 -12.45 -4.37 5.64
CA LEU A 56 -11.37 -4.06 4.71
C LEU A 56 -11.00 -2.57 4.74
N ASP A 57 -11.99 -1.68 4.86
CA ASP A 57 -11.76 -0.24 4.97
C ASP A 57 -11.07 0.19 6.26
N ARG A 58 -11.05 -0.65 7.30
CA ARG A 58 -10.21 -0.43 8.48
C ARG A 58 -8.78 -0.90 8.24
N TYR A 59 -8.60 -2.13 7.73
CA TYR A 59 -7.32 -2.83 7.75
C TYR A 59 -6.47 -2.70 6.48
N LYS A 60 -7.05 -2.32 5.33
CA LYS A 60 -6.27 -2.22 4.09
C LYS A 60 -5.15 -1.19 4.21
N GLY A 61 -3.97 -1.52 3.71
CA GLY A 61 -2.96 -0.55 3.29
C GLY A 61 -3.52 0.29 2.14
N ARG A 62 -3.02 1.51 1.99
CA ARG A 62 -3.50 2.44 0.95
C ARG A 62 -2.33 3.11 0.27
N CYS A 63 -2.17 2.89 -1.03
CA CYS A 63 -1.36 3.76 -1.86
C CYS A 63 -2.15 5.06 -2.07
N TYR A 64 -1.71 6.14 -1.43
CA TYR A 64 -2.44 7.41 -1.38
C TYR A 64 -1.80 8.50 -2.23
N ASP A 65 -0.56 8.32 -2.65
CA ASP A 65 0.10 9.25 -3.57
C ASP A 65 1.18 8.53 -4.36
N ILE A 66 1.41 9.01 -5.58
CA ILE A 66 2.44 8.51 -6.50
C ILE A 66 3.05 9.68 -7.24
N GLU A 67 4.37 9.86 -7.11
CA GLU A 67 5.11 10.88 -7.86
C GLU A 67 6.19 10.25 -8.75
N PRO A 68 6.45 10.81 -9.94
CA PRO A 68 7.57 10.39 -10.77
C PRO A 68 8.90 10.80 -10.14
N VAL A 69 9.91 9.93 -10.24
CA VAL A 69 11.28 10.26 -9.80
C VAL A 69 11.95 11.14 -10.85
N ALA A 70 12.36 12.35 -10.45
CA ALA A 70 13.01 13.29 -11.34
C ALA A 70 14.30 12.69 -11.97
N GLY A 71 14.41 12.76 -13.29
CA GLY A 71 15.57 12.25 -14.04
C GLY A 71 15.49 10.77 -14.42
N GLU A 72 14.41 10.07 -14.07
CA GLU A 72 14.18 8.65 -14.39
C GLU A 72 12.93 8.50 -15.26
N GLU A 73 12.95 7.64 -16.28
CA GLU A 73 11.84 7.53 -17.24
C GLU A 73 10.66 6.67 -16.74
N ASN A 74 10.93 5.67 -15.89
CA ASN A 74 9.93 4.70 -15.46
C ASN A 74 10.07 4.35 -13.97
N GLN A 75 10.40 5.34 -13.15
CA GLN A 75 10.52 5.18 -11.71
C GLN A 75 9.65 6.18 -10.96
N TYR A 76 9.08 5.70 -9.86
CA TYR A 76 8.09 6.43 -9.09
C TYR A 76 8.34 6.22 -7.61
N ILE A 77 7.93 7.19 -6.79
CA ILE A 77 7.75 7.00 -5.36
C ILE A 77 6.26 6.73 -5.11
N ALA A 78 5.92 5.53 -4.66
CA ALA A 78 4.58 5.24 -4.13
C ALA A 78 4.57 5.44 -2.63
N TYR A 79 3.64 6.26 -2.15
CA TYR A 79 3.41 6.47 -0.72
C TYR A 79 2.28 5.59 -0.23
N VAL A 80 2.58 4.73 0.73
CA VAL A 80 1.64 3.76 1.29
C VAL A 80 1.40 4.07 2.76
N ALA A 81 0.12 4.11 3.15
CA ALA A 81 -0.31 4.31 4.52
C ALA A 81 -0.91 3.02 5.10
N TYR A 82 -0.40 2.61 6.26
CA TYR A 82 -0.81 1.41 6.99
C TYR A 82 -1.49 1.78 8.31
N PRO A 83 -2.67 1.21 8.60
CA PRO A 83 -3.29 1.31 9.92
C PRO A 83 -2.36 0.75 11.02
N SER A 84 -2.22 1.45 12.15
CA SER A 84 -1.39 1.02 13.28
C SER A 84 -1.78 -0.37 13.81
N ASP A 85 -3.08 -0.68 13.77
CA ASP A 85 -3.63 -1.95 14.28
C ASP A 85 -3.17 -3.20 13.49
N LEU A 86 -2.46 -3.02 12.38
CA LEU A 86 -1.81 -4.13 11.67
C LEU A 86 -0.56 -4.64 12.38
N PHE A 87 0.02 -3.84 13.27
CA PHE A 87 1.36 -4.07 13.79
C PHE A 87 1.33 -4.45 15.28
N GLU A 88 2.12 -5.45 15.62
CA GLU A 88 2.36 -5.89 16.98
C GLU A 88 3.21 -4.86 17.74
N GLU A 89 2.77 -4.47 18.93
CA GLU A 89 3.46 -3.48 19.74
C GLU A 89 4.87 -3.93 20.14
N GLY A 90 5.87 -3.10 19.85
CA GLY A 90 7.26 -3.37 20.21
C GLY A 90 7.99 -4.39 19.32
N SER A 91 7.39 -4.82 18.20
CA SER A 91 7.94 -5.87 17.33
C SER A 91 8.43 -5.32 15.99
N VAL A 92 9.73 -5.05 15.89
CA VAL A 92 10.37 -4.66 14.62
C VAL A 92 10.30 -5.81 13.60
N THR A 93 10.35 -7.05 14.08
CA THR A 93 10.18 -8.24 13.24
C THR A 93 8.82 -8.25 12.55
N ASN A 94 7.73 -8.01 13.29
CA ASN A 94 6.39 -7.95 12.71
C ASN A 94 6.28 -6.79 11.70
N LEU A 95 6.78 -5.59 12.06
CA LEU A 95 6.76 -4.42 11.18
C LEU A 95 7.42 -4.68 9.81
N PHE A 96 8.56 -5.35 9.77
CA PHE A 96 9.28 -5.67 8.52
C PHE A 96 8.80 -6.96 7.85
N THR A 97 7.90 -7.72 8.47
CA THR A 97 7.28 -8.90 7.85
C THR A 97 6.15 -8.50 6.91
N SER A 98 5.41 -7.44 7.28
CA SER A 98 4.43 -6.79 6.41
C SER A 98 5.10 -6.09 5.24
#